data_AF-A0A2W4U8M6-F1
#
_entry.id   AF-A0A2W4U8M6-F1
#
_cell.length_a   1.000
_cell.length_b   1.000
_cell.length_c   1.000
_cell.angle_alpha   90.00
_cell.angle_beta   90.00
_cell.angle_gamma   90.00
#
_symmetry.space_group_name_H-M   'P 1'
#
loop_
_entity.id
_entity.type
_entity.pdbx_description
1 polymer ?
#
loop_
_entity_poly.entity_id
_entity_poly.type
_entity_poly.pdbx_seq_one_letter_code
_entity_poly.pdbx_strand_id
1 'polypeptide(L)' 'MKQVLLLGPADNVVVAIADLRAGQQLDDAGLSVRLPEPVPLGHKLARLPIAAGTRIVKISSAAAHEAP' A
#
# COMPACT_ATOMS: atom_id res chain seq x y z
N MET A 1 -1.50 -4.07 -16.15
CA MET A 1 -1.34 -5.24 -15.25
C MET A 1 -1.39 -4.72 -13.83
N LYS A 2 -2.12 -5.37 -12.92
CA LYS A 2 -2.24 -4.89 -11.54
C LYS A 2 -0.99 -5.27 -10.75
N GLN A 3 -0.37 -4.31 -10.08
CA GLN A 3 0.90 -4.48 -9.35
C GLN A 3 0.72 -4.32 -7.85
N VAL A 4 -0.35 -3.61 -7.45
CA VAL A 4 -0.72 -3.40 -6.08
C VAL A 4 -2.21 -3.68 -5.86
N LEU A 5 -2.55 -4.09 -4.65
CA LEU A 5 -3.91 -4.31 -4.22
C LEU A 5 -4.29 -3.25 -3.19
N LEU A 6 -5.33 -2.49 -3.53
CA LEU A 6 -6.07 -1.68 -2.59
C LEU A 6 -7.19 -2.54 -1.99
N LEU A 7 -7.22 -2.68 -0.66
CA LEU A 7 -8.19 -3.54 0.02
C LEU A 7 -9.54 -2.84 0.20
N GLY A 8 -9.53 -1.53 0.45
CA GLY A 8 -10.73 -0.71 0.54
C GLY A 8 -10.48 0.73 0.08
N PRO A 9 -11.55 1.48 -0.26
CA PRO A 9 -11.40 2.85 -0.76
C PRO A 9 -10.80 3.83 0.26
N ALA A 10 -10.99 3.55 1.56
CA ALA A 10 -10.49 4.37 2.68
C ALA A 10 -9.05 4.03 3.10
N ASP A 11 -8.46 2.95 2.59
CA ASP A 11 -7.09 2.57 2.95
C ASP A 11 -6.11 3.63 2.47
N ASN A 12 -5.19 4.06 3.33
CA ASN A 12 -4.08 4.94 2.96
C ASN A 12 -2.81 4.17 2.57
N VAL A 13 -2.91 2.83 2.51
CA VAL A 13 -1.86 1.93 2.05
C VAL A 13 -2.38 0.94 1.01
N VAL A 14 -1.50 0.45 0.16
CA VAL A 14 -1.74 -0.69 -0.74
C VAL A 14 -0.78 -1.83 -0.42
N VAL A 15 -1.08 -3.02 -0.92
CA VAL A 15 -0.22 -4.20 -0.79
C VAL A 15 0.38 -4.55 -2.14
N ALA A 16 1.69 -4.75 -2.23
CA ALA A 16 2.34 -5.25 -3.44
C ALA A 16 1.89 -6.69 -3.73
N ILE A 17 1.42 -6.95 -4.96
CA ILE A 17 1.06 -8.30 -5.43
C ILE A 17 2.06 -8.86 -6.45
N ALA A 18 3.19 -8.16 -6.60
CA ALA A 18 4.38 -8.58 -7.32
C ALA A 18 5.61 -7.91 -6.70
N ASP A 19 6.81 -8.43 -6.97
CA ASP A 19 8.05 -7.76 -6.60
C ASP A 19 8.25 -6.49 -7.44
N LEU A 20 8.36 -5.35 -6.76
CA LEU A 20 8.57 -4.05 -7.37
C LEU A 20 10.02 -3.60 -7.18
N ARG A 21 10.58 -2.98 -8.21
CA ARG A 21 11.99 -2.57 -8.23
C ARG A 21 12.15 -1.10 -7.84
N ALA A 22 13.27 -0.76 -7.22
CA ALA A 22 13.66 0.64 -7.06
C ALA A 22 13.71 1.33 -8.42
N GLY A 23 13.29 2.59 -8.47
CA GLY A 23 13.23 3.41 -9.68
C GLY A 23 12.07 3.07 -10.62
N GLN A 24 11.27 2.04 -10.33
CA GLN A 24 10.08 1.69 -11.10
C GLN A 24 8.99 2.76 -10.93
N GLN A 25 8.38 3.16 -12.05
CA GLN A 25 7.16 3.96 -12.03
C GLN A 25 5.99 3.05 -11.68
N LEU A 26 5.23 3.39 -10.64
CA LEU A 26 4.02 2.70 -10.23
C LEU A 26 2.80 3.61 -10.49
N ASP A 27 1.97 3.20 -11.44
CA ASP A 27 0.75 3.89 -11.90
C ASP A 27 -0.54 3.07 -11.64
N ASP A 28 -0.65 2.46 -10.45
CA ASP A 28 -1.75 1.54 -10.11
C ASP A 28 -2.47 1.92 -8.81
N ALA A 29 -3.76 1.56 -8.66
CA ALA A 29 -4.59 1.90 -7.50
C ALA A 29 -4.66 3.41 -7.13
N GLY A 30 -4.51 4.28 -8.13
CA GLY A 30 -4.48 5.74 -7.96
C GLY A 30 -3.14 6.28 -7.46
N LEU A 31 -2.10 5.43 -7.41
CA LEU A 31 -0.71 5.85 -7.22
C LEU A 31 -0.14 6.37 -8.53
N SER A 32 0.69 7.40 -8.44
CA SER A 32 1.64 7.75 -9.48
C SER A 32 2.93 8.15 -8.78
N VAL A 33 3.75 7.15 -8.46
CA VAL A 33 4.96 7.33 -7.67
C VAL A 33 6.11 6.54 -8.27
N ARG A 34 7.32 7.11 -8.21
CA ARG A 34 8.53 6.39 -8.50
C ARG A 34 9.07 5.78 -7.21
N LEU A 35 9.22 4.47 -7.18
CA LEU A 35 9.66 3.77 -5.98
C LEU A 35 11.11 4.15 -5.63
N PRO A 36 11.39 4.69 -4.42
CA PRO A 36 12.77 5.01 -4.04
C PRO A 36 13.58 3.75 -3.71
N GLU A 37 12.91 2.67 -3.35
CA GLU A 37 13.50 1.40 -2.87
C GLU A 37 12.68 0.21 -3.42
N PRO A 38 13.24 -1.01 -3.45
CA PRO A 38 12.48 -2.19 -3.88
C PRO A 38 11.38 -2.54 -2.87
N VAL A 39 10.25 -3.06 -3.37
CA VAL A 39 9.11 -3.46 -2.56
C VAL A 39 8.79 -4.92 -2.86
N PRO A 40 9.12 -5.84 -1.93
CA PRO A 40 8.81 -7.26 -2.11
C PRO A 40 7.30 -7.54 -2.19
N LEU A 41 6.94 -8.66 -2.80
CA LEU A 41 5.59 -9.22 -2.75
C LEU A 41 5.04 -9.23 -1.31
N GLY A 42 3.81 -8.74 -1.12
CA GLY A 42 3.10 -8.73 0.17
C GLY A 42 3.41 -7.54 1.07
N HIS A 43 4.41 -6.71 0.73
CA HIS A 43 4.73 -5.51 1.50
C HIS A 43 3.73 -4.38 1.26
N LYS A 44 3.68 -3.44 2.21
CA LYS A 44 2.75 -2.31 2.19
C LYS A 44 3.43 -1.05 1.68
N LEU A 45 2.69 -0.26 0.92
CA LEU A 45 3.11 1.02 0.35
C LEU A 45 2.12 2.10 0.73
N ALA A 46 2.61 3.28 1.12
CA ALA A 46 1.78 4.44 1.34
C ALA A 46 1.19 4.93 0.00
N ARG A 47 -0.11 5.25 -0.01
CA ARG A 47 -0.81 5.78 -1.19
C ARG A 47 -0.54 7.26 -1.43
N LEU A 48 -0.26 7.96 -0.35
CA LEU A 48 -0.07 9.41 -0.31
C LEU A 48 1.03 9.68 0.73
N PRO A 49 1.65 10.87 0.73
CA PRO A 49 2.49 11.29 1.84
C PRO A 49 1.68 11.20 3.14
N ILE A 50 2.14 10.38 4.08
CA ILE A 50 1.52 10.22 5.40
C ILE A 50 2.37 11.02 6.38
N ALA A 51 1.83 12.11 6.91
CA ALA A 51 2.52 12.92 7.91
C ALA A 51 2.74 12.11 9.19
N ALA A 52 3.83 12.39 9.91
CA ALA A 52 4.09 11.77 11.21
C ALA A 52 2.89 11.96 12.15
N GLY A 53 2.50 10.90 12.88
CA GLY A 53 1.32 10.90 13.74
C GLY A 53 0.00 10.61 13.03
N THR A 54 -0.02 10.53 11.69
CA THR A 54 -1.21 10.11 10.95
C THR A 54 -1.44 8.61 11.13
N ARG A 55 -2.67 8.22 11.45
CA ARG A 55 -3.05 6.80 11.58
C ARG A 55 -2.92 6.08 10.24
N ILE A 56 -2.18 4.97 10.21
CA ILE A 56 -2.17 4.05 9.07
C ILE A 56 -3.47 3.24 9.11
N VAL A 57 -4.28 3.37 8.07
CA VAL A 57 -5.58 2.68 7.93
C VAL A 57 -5.41 1.59 6.87
N LYS A 58 -5.47 0.34 7.32
CA LYS A 58 -5.57 -0.83 6.45
C LYS A 58 -6.78 -1.68 6.85
N ILE A 59 -7.75 -1.88 5.97
CA ILE A 59 -8.74 -2.95 6.15
C ILE A 59 -8.01 -4.26 5.88
N SER A 60 -7.69 -4.99 6.94
CA SER A 60 -7.18 -6.35 6.83
C SER A 60 -8.36 -7.31 6.89
N SER A 61 -8.55 -8.16 5.88
CA SER A 61 -9.46 -9.32 5.99
C SER A 61 -8.88 -10.44 6.86
N ALA A 62 -7.80 -10.19 7.62
CA ALA A 62 -7.49 -10.98 8.79
C ALA A 62 -8.26 -10.37 9.95
N ALA A 63 -9.20 -11.12 10.52
CA ALA A 63 -9.98 -10.78 11.70
C ALA A 63 -9.13 -10.04 12.76
N ALA A 64 -9.20 -8.70 12.74
CA ALA A 64 -8.80 -7.87 13.86
C ALA A 64 -10.10 -7.46 14.56
N HIS A 65 -10.68 -8.45 15.24
CA HIS A 65 -11.60 -8.20 16.32
C HIS A 65 -10.75 -7.66 17.48
N GLU A 66 -10.46 -6.36 17.47
CA GLU A 66 -10.22 -5.66 18.74
C GLU A 66 -11.60 -5.38 19.31
N ALA A 67 -12.10 -6.36 20.08
CA ALA A 67 -13.24 -6.17 20.96
C ALA A 67 -12.91 -5.08 22.00
N PRO A 68 -13.90 -4.27 22.42
CA PRO A 68 -13.82 -3.54 23.68
C PRO A 68 -13.77 -4.47 24.89
#